data_AF-A0A7C9MLK8-F1
#
_entry.id   AF-A0A7C9MLK8-F1
#
_cell.length_a   1.000
_cell.length_b   1.000
_cell.length_c   1.000
_cell.angle_alpha   90.00
_cell.angle_beta   90.00
_cell.angle_gamma   90.00
#
_symmetry.space_group_name_H-M   'P 1'
#
loop_
_entity.id
_entity.type
_entity.pdbx_description
1 polymer ?
#
loop_
_entity_poly.entity_id
_entity_poly.type
_entity_poly.pdbx_seq_one_letter_code
_entity_poly.pdbx_strand_id
1 'polypeptide(L)'
;MAGRIEYDEWGRMVIVHETSVEAEKAVIEHCKTMQNERAFGSSEMRYLGEVTPFMLQQYCDKNGVKWDEAMRNPEHFRRILNDPENSYARVWKGRV
;
A
#
# COMPACT_ATOMS: atom_id res chain seq x y z
N MET A 1 10.60 -4.17 -2.50
CA MET A 1 10.16 -4.90 -3.70
C MET A 1 11.15 -4.59 -4.82
N ALA A 2 11.98 -5.55 -5.25
CA ALA A 2 12.87 -5.33 -6.37
C ALA A 2 12.07 -5.54 -7.66
N GLY A 3 11.67 -4.45 -8.32
CA GLY A 3 11.04 -4.54 -9.64
C GLY A 3 12.05 -5.04 -10.68
N ARG A 4 11.61 -5.80 -11.67
CA ARG A 4 12.46 -6.13 -12.82
C ARG A 4 12.32 -5.06 -13.90
N ILE A 5 13.40 -4.83 -14.64
CA ILE A 5 13.38 -3.91 -15.77
C ILE A 5 13.04 -4.73 -17.03
N GLU A 6 12.03 -4.30 -17.76
CA GLU A 6 11.70 -4.79 -19.10
C GLU A 6 11.64 -3.62 -20.09
N TYR A 7 11.45 -3.93 -21.37
CA TYR A 7 11.21 -2.95 -22.42
C TYR A 7 9.90 -3.32 -23.13
N ASP A 8 9.03 -2.33 -23.36
CA ASP A 8 7.81 -2.54 -24.13
C ASP A 8 8.08 -2.65 -25.64
N GLU A 9 7.02 -2.91 -26.42
CA GLU A 9 7.09 -3.06 -27.88
C GLU A 9 7.61 -1.80 -28.62
N TRP A 10 7.63 -0.64 -27.95
CA TRP A 10 8.16 0.62 -28.47
C TRP A 10 9.57 0.95 -27.96
N GLY A 11 10.20 0.02 -27.23
CA GLY A 11 11.54 0.18 -26.68
C GLY A 11 11.62 1.09 -25.46
N ARG A 12 10.49 1.40 -24.80
CA ARG A 12 10.49 2.18 -23.56
C ARG A 12 10.80 1.27 -22.38
N MET A 13 11.66 1.72 -21.48
CA MET A 13 11.97 1.02 -20.25
C MET A 13 10.75 1.01 -19.32
N VAL A 14 10.35 -0.17 -18.84
CA VAL A 14 9.28 -0.35 -17.86
C VAL A 14 9.83 -1.09 -16.64
N ILE A 15 9.30 -0.75 -15.47
CA ILE A 15 9.59 -1.46 -14.22
C ILE A 15 8.37 -2.33 -13.91
N VAL A 16 8.57 -3.65 -13.90
CA VAL A 16 7.51 -4.60 -13.59
C VAL A 16 7.58 -4.96 -12.11
N HIS A 17 6.47 -4.70 -11.42
CA HIS A 17 6.24 -5.10 -10.04
C HIS A 17 5.32 -6.32 -10.04
N GLU A 18 5.77 -7.42 -9.45
CA GLU A 18 4.97 -8.63 -9.28
C GLU A 18 4.71 -8.90 -7.81
N THR A 19 3.47 -9.21 -7.48
CA THR A 19 3.07 -9.71 -6.17
C THR A 19 2.13 -10.91 -6.34
N SER A 20 2.02 -11.74 -5.31
CA SER A 20 1.08 -12.86 -5.29
C SER A 20 -0.04 -12.61 -4.28
N VAL A 21 -1.16 -13.32 -4.44
CA VAL A 21 -2.28 -13.27 -3.51
C VAL A 21 -1.86 -13.75 -2.11
N GLU A 22 -0.92 -14.69 -2.04
CA GLU A 22 -0.37 -15.21 -0.78
C GLU A 22 0.47 -14.14 -0.07
N ALA A 23 1.32 -13.41 -0.81
CA ALA A 23 2.08 -12.30 -0.25
C ALA A 23 1.16 -11.19 0.28
N GLU A 24 0.10 -10.88 -0.47
CA GLU A 24 -0.92 -9.92 -0.06
C GLU A 24 -1.62 -10.33 1.24
N LYS A 25 -2.06 -11.60 1.30
CA LYS A 25 -2.70 -12.16 2.50
C LYS A 25 -1.78 -12.11 3.71
N ALA A 26 -0.50 -12.41 3.54
CA ALA A 26 0.48 -12.36 4.62
C ALA A 26 0.60 -10.94 5.24
N VAL A 27 0.59 -9.90 4.41
CA VAL A 27 0.60 -8.50 4.89
C VAL A 27 -0.68 -8.17 5.66
N ILE A 28 -1.84 -8.57 5.13
CA ILE A 28 -3.14 -8.34 5.79
C ILE A 28 -3.23 -9.08 7.12
N GLU A 29 -2.80 -10.34 7.17
CA GLU A 29 -2.75 -11.15 8.39
C GLU A 29 -1.82 -10.55 9.42
N HIS A 30 -0.66 -10.03 9.00
CA HIS A 30 0.25 -9.31 9.89
C HIS A 30 -0.40 -8.06 10.50
N CYS A 31 -1.05 -7.23 9.68
CA CYS A 31 -1.77 -6.04 10.16
C CYS A 31 -2.89 -6.42 11.15
N LYS A 32 -3.62 -7.50 10.87
CA LYS A 32 -4.67 -8.01 11.77
C LYS A 32 -4.11 -8.48 13.10
N THR A 33 -2.98 -9.19 13.09
CA THR A 33 -2.28 -9.61 14.32
C THR A 33 -1.86 -8.40 15.14
N MET A 34 -1.19 -7.42 14.54
CA MET A 34 -0.79 -6.18 15.22
C MET A 34 -1.97 -5.41 15.80
N GLN A 35 -3.10 -5.37 15.07
CA GLN A 35 -4.33 -4.73 15.54
C GLN A 35 -4.87 -5.41 16.80
N ASN A 36 -4.93 -6.76 16.81
CA ASN A 36 -5.41 -7.54 17.95
C ASN A 36 -4.50 -7.37 19.17
N GLU A 37 -3.20 -7.32 18.95
CA GLU A 37 -2.17 -7.14 19.99
C GLU A 37 -2.03 -5.68 20.44
N ARG A 38 -2.73 -4.74 19.79
CA ARG A 38 -2.57 -3.29 19.98
C ARG A 38 -1.11 -2.83 19.81
N ALA A 39 -0.37 -3.52 18.94
CA ALA A 39 1.04 -3.30 18.67
C ALA A 39 1.27 -2.15 17.67
N PHE A 40 0.64 -1.00 17.89
CA PHE A 40 0.74 0.18 17.00
C PHE A 40 1.78 1.20 17.45
N GLY A 41 2.58 0.92 18.48
CA GLY A 41 3.60 1.83 18.99
C GLY A 41 3.06 2.90 19.94
N SER A 42 3.77 4.02 20.07
CA SER A 42 3.44 5.10 20.99
C SER A 42 2.58 6.18 20.34
N SER A 43 2.18 7.20 21.11
CA SER A 43 1.52 8.39 20.58
C SER A 43 2.42 9.26 19.70
N GLU A 44 3.74 9.22 19.92
CA GLU A 44 4.72 9.99 19.14
C GLU A 44 5.03 9.31 17.80
N MET A 45 5.13 7.98 17.81
CA MET A 45 5.41 7.16 16.63
C MET A 45 4.42 6.01 16.55
N ARG A 46 3.38 6.22 15.74
CA ARG A 46 2.30 5.26 15.55
C ARG A 46 2.41 4.56 14.21
N TYR A 47 2.36 3.24 14.24
CA TYR A 47 2.19 2.43 13.05
C TYR A 47 0.71 2.40 12.64
N LEU A 48 0.44 2.92 11.45
CA LEU A 48 -0.93 3.20 11.00
C LEU A 48 -1.55 2.00 10.26
N GLY A 49 -0.72 1.29 9.50
CA GLY A 49 -1.11 0.18 8.63
C GLY A 49 -0.12 0.04 7.48
N GLU A 50 -0.40 -0.93 6.61
CA GLU A 50 0.35 -1.14 5.38
C GLU A 50 -0.46 -0.77 4.16
N VAL A 51 0.22 -0.25 3.14
CA VAL A 51 -0.35 -0.05 1.80
C VAL A 51 0.29 -1.05 0.87
N THR A 52 -0.52 -1.96 0.36
CA THR A 52 -0.04 -2.99 -0.56
C THR A 52 0.04 -2.47 -1.99
N PRO A 53 0.79 -3.15 -2.87
CA PRO A 53 0.85 -2.79 -4.29
C PRO A 53 -0.53 -2.80 -4.97
N PHE A 54 -1.42 -3.74 -4.61
CA PHE A 54 -2.77 -3.78 -5.19
C PHE A 54 -3.63 -2.59 -4.77
N MET A 55 -3.56 -2.20 -3.48
CA MET A 55 -4.27 -1.01 -2.99
C MET A 55 -3.76 0.26 -3.69
N LEU A 56 -2.44 0.38 -3.85
CA LEU A 56 -1.83 1.51 -4.54
C LEU A 56 -2.22 1.54 -6.03
N GLN A 57 -2.17 0.39 -6.70
CA GLN A 57 -2.58 0.29 -8.10
C GLN A 57 -4.05 0.68 -8.29
N GLN A 58 -4.95 0.10 -7.49
CA GLN A 58 -6.38 0.42 -7.54
C GLN A 58 -6.63 1.92 -7.27
N TYR A 59 -5.91 2.50 -6.33
CA TYR A 59 -5.99 3.93 -6.03
C TYR A 59 -5.55 4.79 -7.23
N CYS A 60 -4.40 4.47 -7.83
CA CYS A 60 -3.88 5.15 -9.01
C CYS A 60 -4.89 5.09 -10.17
N ASP A 61 -5.42 3.90 -10.45
CA ASP A 61 -6.39 3.68 -11.54
C ASP A 61 -7.70 4.44 -11.29
N LYS A 62 -8.24 4.39 -10.07
CA LYS A 62 -9.50 5.06 -9.68
C LYS A 62 -9.41 6.59 -9.71
N ASN A 63 -8.24 7.15 -9.42
CA ASN A 63 -8.05 8.59 -9.24
C ASN A 63 -7.27 9.26 -10.39
N GLY A 64 -6.82 8.48 -11.39
CA GLY A 64 -5.98 9.00 -12.48
C GLY A 64 -4.62 9.50 -12.01
N VAL A 65 -4.08 8.93 -10.93
CA VAL A 65 -2.78 9.30 -10.36
C VAL A 65 -1.72 8.37 -10.93
N LYS A 66 -0.57 8.92 -11.33
CA LYS A 66 0.55 8.09 -11.82
C LYS A 66 1.26 7.40 -10.66
N TRP A 67 1.79 6.20 -10.90
CA TRP A 67 2.52 5.43 -9.88
C TRP A 67 3.69 6.23 -9.27
N ASP A 68 4.49 6.90 -10.10
CA ASP A 68 5.64 7.69 -9.65
C ASP A 68 5.23 8.95 -8.86
N GLU A 69 4.10 9.56 -9.22
CA GLU A 69 3.48 10.65 -8.46
C GLU A 69 3.03 10.15 -7.08
N ALA A 70 2.32 9.02 -7.03
CA ALA A 70 1.84 8.45 -5.78
C ALA A 70 2.99 8.12 -4.81
N MET A 71 4.08 7.56 -5.32
CA MET A 71 5.27 7.22 -4.54
C MET A 71 6.03 8.45 -3.98
N ARG A 72 5.89 9.62 -4.61
CA ARG A 72 6.57 10.86 -4.19
C ARG A 72 5.76 11.71 -3.23
N ASN A 73 4.46 11.45 -3.10
CA ASN A 73 3.57 12.24 -2.26
C ASN A 73 2.90 11.34 -1.19
N PRO A 74 3.33 11.44 0.08
CA PRO A 74 2.81 10.60 1.16
C PRO A 74 1.31 10.80 1.44
N GLU A 75 0.71 11.87 0.94
CA GLU A 75 -0.73 12.12 1.07
C GLU A 75 -1.58 11.05 0.37
N HIS A 76 -1.09 10.44 -0.72
CA HIS A 76 -1.80 9.34 -1.38
C HIS A 76 -1.93 8.13 -0.44
N PHE A 77 -0.88 7.80 0.31
CA PHE A 77 -0.90 6.70 1.28
C PHE A 77 -1.88 6.97 2.42
N ARG A 78 -1.98 8.22 2.90
CA ARG A 78 -3.02 8.59 3.89
C ARG A 78 -4.43 8.41 3.35
N ARG A 79 -4.67 8.81 2.10
CA ARG A 79 -5.98 8.64 1.44
C ARG A 79 -6.32 7.17 1.26
N ILE A 80 -5.36 6.37 0.82
CA ILE A 80 -5.50 4.91 0.67
C ILE A 80 -5.86 4.28 2.02
N LEU A 81 -5.13 4.60 3.08
CA LEU A 81 -5.41 4.07 4.41
C LEU A 81 -6.74 4.55 4.97
N ASN A 82 -7.18 5.78 4.68
CA ASN A 82 -8.47 6.29 5.13
C ASN A 82 -9.67 5.75 4.31
N ASP A 83 -9.45 5.13 3.15
CA ASP A 83 -10.53 4.52 2.36
C ASP A 83 -11.19 3.37 3.17
N PRO A 84 -12.53 3.37 3.34
CA PRO A 84 -13.24 2.28 4.00
C PRO A 84 -13.00 0.90 3.38
N GLU A 85 -12.83 0.84 2.05
CA GLU A 85 -12.55 -0.42 1.32
C GLU A 85 -11.24 -1.05 1.78
N ASN A 86 -10.30 -0.24 2.25
CA ASN A 86 -8.94 -0.61 2.66
C ASN A 86 -8.77 -0.78 4.19
N SER A 87 -9.87 -0.70 4.94
CA SER A 87 -9.85 -0.71 6.40
C SER A 87 -9.22 -1.96 7.03
N TYR A 88 -9.17 -3.08 6.31
CA TYR A 88 -8.55 -4.32 6.74
C TYR A 88 -7.03 -4.25 6.88
N ALA A 89 -6.38 -3.29 6.20
CA ALA A 89 -4.93 -3.08 6.28
C ALA A 89 -4.53 -2.05 7.35
N ARG A 90 -5.51 -1.41 8.02
CA ARG A 90 -5.26 -0.46 9.10
C ARG A 90 -5.03 -1.17 10.44
N VAL A 91 -3.89 -0.89 11.05
CA VAL A 91 -3.61 -1.27 12.45
C VAL A 91 -4.23 -0.25 13.41
N TRP A 92 -4.06 1.05 13.13
CA TRP A 92 -4.71 2.11 13.88
C TRP A 92 -6.13 2.38 13.37
N LYS A 93 -7.13 2.36 14.27
CA LYS A 93 -8.55 2.53 13.90
C LYS A 93 -9.04 3.99 13.85
N GLY A 94 -8.23 4.95 14.28
CA GLY A 94 -8.58 6.36 14.14
C GLY A 94 -8.33 6.88 12.72
N ARG A 95 -8.73 8.11 12.45
CA ARG A 95 -8.42 8.79 11.19
C ARG A 95 -6.90 8.95 11.07
N VAL A 96 -6.38 8.61 9.89
CA VAL A 96 -4.97 8.75 9.50
C VAL A 96 -4.70 10.14 8.97
#